data_AF-A0A6B2G4W7-F1
#
_entry.id   AF-A0A6B2G4W7-F1
#
_cell.length_a   1.000
_cell.length_b   1.000
_cell.length_c   1.000
_cell.angle_alpha   90.00
_cell.angle_beta   90.00
_cell.angle_gamma   90.00
#
_symmetry.space_group_name_H-M   'P 1'
#
loop_
_entity.id
_entity.type
_entity.pdbx_description
1 polymer ?
#
loop_
_entity_poly.entity_id
_entity_poly.type
_entity_poly.pdbx_seq_one_letter_code
_entity_poly.pdbx_strand_id
1 'polypeptide(L)'
;MEGHPKSKTPREIMEILQKIGKNSVLNAIPVYVSSNEFDVVSKSLNYLSKLTGMKNYFNRILCFEDLIIDCLASCKNEELNQCSFNERDVQAILDSVNYTYNEQFRCDYHYDLNCIYCSMRPCLIYVNFLADHITSFFGIANTKNHMAVGIVLKDIPFDI
;
A
#
# COMPACT_ATOMS: atom_id res chain seq x y z
N MET A 1 10.16 24.59 -4.89
CA MET A 1 9.01 23.90 -4.28
C MET A 1 9.04 24.19 -2.81
N GLU A 2 8.22 25.13 -2.34
CA GLU A 2 8.09 25.41 -0.92
C GLU A 2 7.28 24.27 -0.28
N GLY A 3 7.85 23.61 0.72
CA GLY A 3 7.18 22.50 1.41
C GLY A 3 5.98 23.00 2.22
N HIS A 4 4.97 22.15 2.38
CA HIS A 4 3.80 22.47 3.20
C HIS A 4 4.24 22.88 4.62
N PRO A 5 3.72 23.95 5.23
CA PRO A 5 4.20 24.47 6.52
C PRO A 5 3.99 23.52 7.72
N LYS A 6 3.18 22.47 7.56
CA LYS A 6 3.03 21.36 8.53
C LYS A 6 3.80 20.09 8.15
N SER A 7 4.74 20.18 7.21
CA SER A 7 5.54 19.03 6.78
C SER A 7 6.39 18.54 7.95
N LYS A 8 6.32 17.23 8.21
CA LYS A 8 7.21 16.58 9.16
C LYS A 8 8.64 16.61 8.63
N THR A 9 9.60 16.85 9.51
CA THR A 9 11.02 16.75 9.23
C THR A 9 11.39 15.29 8.86
N PRO A 10 12.50 15.07 8.13
CA PRO A 10 12.97 13.71 7.85
C PRO A 10 13.14 12.84 9.11
N ARG A 11 13.52 13.45 10.23
CA ARG A 11 13.65 12.77 11.52
C ARG A 11 12.30 12.33 12.08
N GLU A 12 11.30 13.20 12.11
CA GLU A 12 9.95 12.85 12.56
C GLU A 12 9.31 11.76 11.68
N ILE A 13 9.51 11.83 10.37
CA ILE A 13 9.08 10.77 9.44
C ILE A 13 9.76 9.44 9.82
N MET A 14 11.07 9.47 10.07
CA MET A 14 11.80 8.26 10.42
C MET A 14 11.41 7.68 11.80
N GLU A 15 11.05 8.53 12.76
CA GLU A 15 10.50 8.11 14.06
C GLU A 15 9.18 7.35 13.90
N ILE A 16 8.29 7.84 13.03
CA ILE A 16 7.03 7.15 12.69
C ILE A 16 7.31 5.82 12.00
N LEU A 17 8.20 5.82 10.99
CA LEU A 17 8.60 4.60 10.26
C LEU A 17 9.23 3.57 11.20
N GLN A 18 9.98 3.99 12.23
CA GLN A 18 10.49 3.06 13.23
C GLN A 18 9.38 2.41 14.05
N LYS A 19 8.37 3.17 14.49
CA LYS A 19 7.23 2.61 15.24
C LYS A 19 6.52 1.55 14.41
N ILE A 20 6.20 1.87 13.16
CA ILE A 20 5.53 0.96 12.22
C ILE A 20 6.41 -0.26 11.93
N GLY A 21 7.68 -0.04 11.59
CA GLY A 21 8.61 -1.12 11.23
C GLY A 21 8.90 -2.06 12.39
N LYS A 22 9.07 -1.56 13.62
CA LYS A 22 9.21 -2.40 14.82
C LYS A 22 7.96 -3.25 15.05
N ASN A 23 6.77 -2.67 14.89
CA ASN A 23 5.53 -3.40 15.03
C ASN A 23 5.34 -4.47 13.95
N SER A 24 5.72 -4.16 12.71
CA SER A 24 5.73 -5.10 11.58
C SER A 24 6.64 -6.30 11.87
N VAL A 25 7.86 -6.07 12.35
CA VAL A 25 8.79 -7.14 12.73
C VAL A 25 8.25 -7.96 13.91
N LEU A 26 7.75 -7.30 14.95
CA LEU A 26 7.23 -7.96 16.16
C LEU A 26 6.06 -8.92 15.84
N ASN A 27 5.18 -8.52 14.93
CA ASN A 27 3.99 -9.30 14.55
C ASN A 27 4.17 -10.11 13.27
N ALA A 28 5.39 -10.17 12.73
CA ALA A 28 5.69 -10.81 11.44
C ALA A 28 4.78 -10.36 10.28
N ILE A 29 4.36 -9.09 10.28
CA ILE A 29 3.52 -8.50 9.24
C ILE A 29 4.43 -7.94 8.14
N PRO A 30 4.49 -8.56 6.94
CA PRO A 30 5.27 -8.02 5.83
C PRO A 30 4.69 -6.71 5.31
N VAL A 31 5.54 -5.90 4.69
CA VAL A 31 5.12 -4.69 3.96
C VAL A 31 5.13 -4.99 2.48
N TYR A 32 4.06 -4.63 1.79
CA TYR A 32 3.90 -4.86 0.37
C TYR A 32 3.95 -3.55 -0.40
N VAL A 33 4.60 -3.58 -1.56
CA VAL A 33 4.69 -2.47 -2.52
C VAL A 33 4.56 -3.06 -3.92
N SER A 34 4.09 -2.29 -4.90
CA SER A 34 4.12 -2.78 -6.29
C SER A 34 5.55 -3.04 -6.72
N SER A 35 5.75 -4.09 -7.51
CA SER A 35 7.04 -4.42 -8.13
C SER A 35 7.66 -3.22 -8.86
N ASN A 36 6.83 -2.37 -9.48
CA ASN A 36 7.25 -1.13 -10.15
C ASN A 36 7.80 -0.06 -9.19
N GLU A 37 7.40 -0.09 -7.92
CA GLU A 37 7.79 0.88 -6.90
C GLU A 37 8.84 0.33 -5.91
N PHE A 38 9.09 -0.98 -5.94
CA PHE A 38 9.97 -1.67 -5.00
C PHE A 38 11.32 -0.99 -4.83
N ASP A 39 11.93 -0.66 -5.96
CA ASP A 39 13.27 -0.12 -6.05
C ASP A 39 13.36 1.30 -5.46
N VAL A 40 12.38 2.15 -5.79
CA VAL A 40 12.32 3.52 -5.29
C VAL A 40 11.97 3.57 -3.81
N VAL A 41 11.05 2.73 -3.33
CA VAL A 41 10.70 2.65 -1.91
C VAL A 41 11.91 2.17 -1.10
N SER A 42 12.58 1.11 -1.55
CA SER A 42 13.76 0.57 -0.88
C SER A 42 14.89 1.59 -0.79
N LYS A 43 15.17 2.31 -1.88
CA LYS A 43 16.17 3.40 -1.91
C LYS A 43 15.77 4.55 -0.99
N SER A 44 14.50 4.93 -0.97
CA SER A 44 13.97 6.03 -0.14
C SER A 44 14.11 5.74 1.36
N LEU A 45 13.76 4.52 1.79
CA LEU A 45 13.90 4.10 3.19
C LEU A 45 15.37 4.06 3.63
N ASN A 46 16.26 3.55 2.77
CA ASN A 46 17.70 3.54 3.03
C ASN A 46 18.29 4.95 3.06
N TYR A 47 17.83 5.84 2.17
CA TYR A 47 18.23 7.24 2.16
C TYR A 47 17.82 7.94 3.46
N LEU A 48 16.57 7.80 3.90
CA LEU A 48 16.08 8.38 5.16
C LEU A 48 16.87 7.86 6.37
N SER A 49 17.16 6.55 6.40
CA SER A 49 17.98 5.94 7.44
C SER A 49 19.39 6.56 7.51
N LYS A 50 20.05 6.73 6.36
CA LYS A 50 21.37 7.38 6.27
C LYS A 50 21.33 8.84 6.68
N LEU A 51 20.32 9.58 6.21
CA LEU A 51 20.16 11.01 6.46
C LEU A 51 19.97 11.31 7.96
N THR A 52 19.23 10.46 8.66
CA THR A 52 18.86 10.66 10.06
C THR A 52 19.77 9.92 11.04
N GLY A 53 20.60 8.98 10.56
CA GLY A 53 21.38 8.06 11.40
C GLY A 53 20.54 7.01 12.12
N MET A 54 19.26 6.89 11.78
CA MET A 54 18.30 6.01 12.44
C MET A 54 18.14 4.70 11.68
N LYS A 55 18.02 3.56 12.38
CA LYS A 55 17.88 2.25 11.75
C LYS A 55 16.56 2.10 10.98
N ASN A 56 16.63 1.61 9.74
CA ASN A 56 15.47 1.10 9.00
C ASN A 56 15.08 -0.31 9.50
N TYR A 57 13.83 -0.48 9.91
CA TYR A 57 13.29 -1.76 10.38
C TYR A 57 12.51 -2.54 9.30
N PHE A 58 12.21 -1.92 8.16
CA PHE A 58 11.55 -2.58 7.03
C PHE A 58 12.57 -3.38 6.21
N ASN A 59 12.99 -4.52 6.75
CA ASN A 59 13.91 -5.45 6.08
C ASN A 59 13.18 -6.49 5.21
N ARG A 60 11.85 -6.59 5.32
CA ARG A 60 11.01 -7.51 4.56
C ARG A 60 9.92 -6.74 3.80
N ILE A 61 10.35 -6.09 2.72
CA ILE A 61 9.46 -5.53 1.71
C ILE A 61 9.24 -6.61 0.67
N LEU A 62 8.00 -6.90 0.32
CA LEU A 62 7.59 -7.89 -0.67
C LEU A 62 6.79 -7.23 -1.79
N CYS A 63 6.70 -7.88 -2.94
CA CYS A 63 5.87 -7.40 -4.04
C CYS A 63 4.38 -7.64 -3.73
N PHE A 64 3.56 -6.64 -4.01
CA PHE A 64 2.11 -6.73 -3.86
C PHE A 64 1.52 -7.75 -4.83
N GLU A 65 2.08 -7.86 -6.03
CA GLU A 65 1.66 -8.80 -7.06
C GLU A 65 1.81 -10.25 -6.60
N ASP A 66 2.91 -10.58 -5.90
CA ASP A 66 3.13 -11.90 -5.29
C ASP A 66 2.04 -12.23 -4.26
N LEU A 67 1.63 -11.26 -3.43
CA LEU A 67 0.54 -11.44 -2.48
C LEU A 67 -0.76 -11.82 -3.20
N ILE A 68 -1.06 -11.16 -4.31
CA ILE A 68 -2.27 -11.47 -5.09
C ILE A 68 -2.18 -12.87 -5.68
N ILE A 69 -1.04 -13.26 -6.25
CA ILE A 69 -0.82 -14.60 -6.80
C ILE A 69 -1.03 -15.65 -5.71
N ASP A 70 -0.41 -15.47 -4.54
CA ASP A 70 -0.55 -16.37 -3.40
C ASP A 70 -2.01 -16.47 -2.91
N CYS A 71 -2.74 -15.34 -2.87
CA CYS A 71 -4.15 -15.31 -2.52
C CYS A 71 -5.01 -16.08 -3.54
N LEU A 72 -4.79 -15.87 -4.83
CA LEU A 72 -5.53 -16.55 -5.90
C LEU A 72 -5.25 -18.05 -5.92
N ALA A 73 -3.98 -18.46 -5.76
CA ALA A 73 -3.59 -19.86 -5.68
C ALA A 73 -4.13 -20.57 -4.43
N SER A 74 -4.43 -19.82 -3.37
CA SER A 74 -5.04 -20.35 -2.14
C SER A 74 -6.57 -20.42 -2.22
N CYS A 75 -7.18 -19.91 -3.29
CA CYS A 75 -8.62 -19.98 -3.49
C CYS A 75 -9.06 -21.43 -3.71
N LYS A 76 -10.22 -21.83 -3.19
CA LYS A 76 -10.79 -23.17 -3.43
C LYS A 76 -11.54 -23.27 -4.76
N ASN A 77 -11.39 -22.28 -5.64
CA ASN A 77 -12.02 -22.26 -6.95
C ASN A 77 -11.18 -23.07 -7.95
N GLU A 78 -11.73 -24.18 -8.44
CA GLU A 78 -11.05 -25.09 -9.37
C GLU A 78 -10.69 -24.44 -10.70
N GLU A 79 -11.47 -23.46 -11.18
CA GLU A 79 -11.18 -22.76 -12.43
C GLU A 79 -9.97 -21.84 -12.28
N LEU A 80 -9.88 -21.11 -11.16
CA LEU A 80 -8.74 -20.21 -10.88
C LEU A 80 -7.46 -20.98 -10.60
N ASN A 81 -7.55 -22.15 -9.95
CA ASN A 81 -6.40 -22.99 -9.66
C ASN A 81 -5.79 -23.64 -10.90
N GLN A 82 -6.53 -23.71 -12.01
CA GLN A 82 -6.01 -24.14 -13.31
C GLN A 82 -5.28 -23.02 -14.05
N CYS A 83 -5.46 -21.76 -13.63
CA CYS A 83 -4.77 -20.61 -14.19
C CYS A 83 -3.42 -20.41 -13.48
N SER A 84 -2.34 -20.29 -14.25
CA SER A 84 -1.05 -19.83 -13.73
C SER A 84 -0.97 -18.32 -13.87
N PHE A 85 -1.27 -17.60 -12.79
CA PHE A 85 -1.10 -16.15 -12.73
C PHE A 85 0.38 -15.80 -12.56
N ASN A 86 0.84 -14.81 -13.32
CA ASN A 86 2.13 -14.15 -13.11
C ASN A 86 1.95 -12.66 -12.78
N GLU A 87 3.03 -11.98 -12.42
CA GLU A 87 3.01 -10.56 -12.04
C GLU A 87 2.38 -9.66 -13.12
N ARG A 88 2.61 -9.94 -14.41
CA ARG A 88 2.05 -9.16 -15.51
C ARG A 88 0.53 -9.30 -15.57
N ASP A 89 0.01 -10.50 -15.30
CA ASP A 89 -1.44 -10.73 -15.28
C ASP A 89 -2.07 -9.93 -14.14
N VAL A 90 -1.48 -9.96 -12.94
CA VAL A 90 -1.95 -9.17 -11.80
C VAL A 90 -1.91 -7.67 -12.11
N GLN A 91 -0.82 -7.18 -12.69
CA GLN A 91 -0.71 -5.78 -13.09
C GLN A 91 -1.77 -5.40 -14.13
N ALA A 92 -2.04 -6.26 -15.11
CA ALA A 92 -3.08 -6.01 -16.11
C ALA A 92 -4.48 -5.95 -15.47
N ILE A 93 -4.75 -6.81 -14.48
CA ILE A 93 -6.01 -6.74 -13.73
C ILE A 93 -6.04 -5.42 -12.95
N LEU A 94 -4.99 -5.06 -12.22
CA LEU A 94 -4.90 -3.78 -11.47
C LEU A 94 -5.12 -2.57 -12.37
N ASP A 95 -4.49 -2.54 -13.55
CA ASP A 95 -4.61 -1.46 -14.52
C ASP A 95 -6.02 -1.38 -15.15
N SER A 96 -6.71 -2.52 -15.24
CA SER A 96 -8.08 -2.58 -15.75
C SER A 96 -9.11 -2.02 -14.77
N VAL A 97 -8.79 -1.97 -13.48
CA VAL A 97 -9.71 -1.41 -12.48
C VAL A 97 -9.62 0.10 -12.46
N ASN A 98 -10.73 0.76 -12.79
CA ASN A 98 -10.77 2.20 -12.99
C ASN A 98 -10.89 3.00 -11.67
N TYR A 99 -10.00 2.74 -10.71
CA TYR A 99 -9.85 3.61 -9.53
C TYR A 99 -9.05 4.88 -9.83
N THR A 100 -8.51 4.98 -11.05
CA THR A 100 -7.59 6.03 -11.49
C THR A 100 -8.16 7.43 -11.33
N TYR A 101 -9.49 7.60 -11.43
CA TYR A 101 -10.15 8.89 -11.32
C TYR A 101 -10.86 9.11 -9.96
N ASN A 102 -10.66 8.22 -8.98
CA ASN A 102 -11.24 8.43 -7.67
C ASN A 102 -10.46 9.51 -6.90
N GLU A 103 -11.02 10.72 -6.90
CA GLU A 103 -10.43 11.88 -6.25
C GLU A 103 -10.27 11.71 -4.74
N GLN A 104 -11.08 10.85 -4.12
CA GLN A 104 -11.06 10.58 -2.67
C GLN A 104 -9.80 9.81 -2.22
N PHE A 105 -9.00 9.31 -3.17
CA PHE A 105 -7.76 8.60 -2.85
C PHE A 105 -6.54 9.52 -2.75
N ARG A 106 -6.73 10.82 -2.92
CA ARG A 106 -5.68 11.84 -2.74
C ARG A 106 -5.71 12.36 -1.31
N CYS A 107 -4.54 12.72 -0.77
CA CYS A 107 -4.52 13.54 0.43
C CYS A 107 -4.98 14.96 0.11
N ASP A 108 -5.50 15.68 1.12
CA ASP A 108 -6.07 17.03 1.00
C ASP A 108 -5.18 17.97 0.17
N TYR A 109 -3.87 17.97 0.44
CA TYR A 109 -2.91 18.79 -0.31
C TYR A 109 -2.89 18.51 -1.83
N HIS A 110 -2.90 17.24 -2.23
CA HIS A 110 -2.90 16.90 -3.67
C HIS A 110 -4.29 17.03 -4.28
N TYR A 111 -5.36 16.90 -3.49
CA TYR A 111 -6.72 17.18 -3.91
C TYR A 111 -6.89 18.67 -4.25
N ASP A 112 -6.52 19.56 -3.31
CA ASP A 112 -6.65 21.01 -3.44
C ASP A 112 -5.85 21.59 -4.62
N LEU A 113 -4.68 21.00 -4.91
CA LEU A 113 -3.83 21.40 -6.03
C LEU A 113 -4.16 20.71 -7.36
N ASN A 114 -5.20 19.87 -7.39
CA ASN A 114 -5.54 19.00 -8.51
C ASN A 114 -4.34 18.19 -9.04
N CYS A 115 -3.45 17.75 -8.15
CA CYS A 115 -2.30 16.93 -8.48
C CYS A 115 -2.72 15.46 -8.50
N ILE A 116 -2.48 14.77 -9.62
CA ILE A 116 -2.86 13.36 -9.80
C ILE A 116 -1.85 12.39 -9.17
N TYR A 117 -0.62 12.85 -8.89
CA TYR A 117 0.46 12.05 -8.35
C TYR A 117 0.51 12.17 -6.82
N CYS A 118 -0.15 11.24 -6.14
CA CYS A 118 -0.18 11.17 -4.68
C CYS A 118 0.16 9.76 -4.22
N SER A 119 1.15 9.58 -3.35
CA SER A 119 1.54 8.26 -2.83
C SER A 119 0.45 7.55 -2.02
N MET A 120 -0.53 8.29 -1.50
CA MET A 120 -1.71 7.72 -0.83
C MET A 120 -2.61 6.96 -1.82
N ARG A 121 -2.63 7.40 -3.08
CA ARG A 121 -3.49 6.84 -4.12
C ARG A 121 -3.17 5.38 -4.44
N PRO A 122 -1.94 4.97 -4.79
CA PRO A 122 -1.64 3.56 -5.06
C PRO A 122 -1.94 2.67 -3.85
N CYS A 123 -1.62 3.11 -2.62
CA CYS A 123 -1.94 2.34 -1.41
C CYS A 123 -3.45 2.07 -1.27
N LEU A 124 -4.29 3.08 -1.48
CA LEU A 124 -5.75 2.94 -1.42
C LEU A 124 -6.31 2.12 -2.56
N ILE A 125 -5.74 2.23 -3.77
CA ILE A 125 -6.09 1.38 -4.90
C ILE A 125 -5.85 -0.08 -4.55
N TYR A 126 -4.70 -0.43 -3.97
CA TYR A 126 -4.38 -1.82 -3.60
C TYR A 126 -5.33 -2.37 -2.54
N VAL A 127 -5.69 -1.57 -1.52
CA VAL A 127 -6.64 -2.00 -0.49
C VAL A 127 -8.04 -2.21 -1.07
N ASN A 128 -8.52 -1.29 -1.93
CA ASN A 128 -9.82 -1.48 -2.59
C ASN A 128 -9.79 -2.62 -3.61
N PHE A 129 -8.66 -2.86 -4.27
CA PHE A 129 -8.51 -4.01 -5.16
C PHE A 129 -8.68 -5.33 -4.40
N LEU A 130 -8.00 -5.48 -3.26
CA LEU A 130 -8.18 -6.63 -2.38
C LEU A 130 -9.65 -6.76 -1.94
N ALA A 131 -10.26 -5.64 -1.57
CA ALA A 131 -11.65 -5.60 -1.15
C ALA A 131 -12.63 -5.97 -2.26
N ASP A 132 -12.49 -5.49 -3.48
CA ASP A 132 -13.51 -5.67 -4.53
C ASP A 132 -13.30 -6.96 -5.33
N HIS A 133 -12.06 -7.37 -5.54
CA HIS A 133 -11.74 -8.52 -6.38
C HIS A 133 -11.42 -9.74 -5.53
N ILE A 134 -10.53 -9.62 -4.54
CA ILE A 134 -10.06 -10.80 -3.81
C ILE A 134 -11.15 -11.38 -2.91
N THR A 135 -11.88 -10.59 -2.14
CA THR A 135 -12.99 -11.09 -1.30
C THR A 135 -14.03 -11.87 -2.12
N SER A 136 -14.31 -11.43 -3.35
CA SER A 136 -15.28 -12.04 -4.24
C SER A 136 -14.89 -13.47 -4.59
N PHE A 137 -13.60 -13.73 -4.82
CA PHE A 137 -13.06 -15.07 -5.06
C PHE A 137 -13.20 -15.99 -3.84
N PHE A 138 -13.27 -15.45 -2.62
CA PHE A 138 -13.51 -16.22 -1.40
C PHE A 138 -14.99 -16.27 -1.01
N GLY A 139 -15.90 -15.70 -1.80
CA GLY A 139 -17.33 -15.64 -1.46
C GLY A 139 -17.61 -14.77 -0.23
N ILE A 140 -16.72 -13.84 0.09
CA ILE A 140 -16.85 -12.91 1.22
C ILE A 140 -17.63 -11.69 0.73
N ALA A 141 -18.76 -11.40 1.37
CA ALA A 141 -19.54 -10.22 1.04
C ALA A 141 -18.82 -8.94 1.50
N ASN A 142 -18.66 -7.98 0.59
CA ASN A 142 -18.10 -6.68 0.93
C ASN A 142 -19.01 -5.93 1.91
N THR A 143 -18.37 -5.36 2.92
CA THR A 143 -19.03 -4.50 3.92
C THR A 143 -18.41 -3.12 3.88
N LYS A 144 -18.98 -2.17 4.61
CA LYS A 144 -18.40 -0.83 4.79
C LYS A 144 -16.95 -0.84 5.30
N ASN A 145 -16.51 -1.91 5.95
CA ASN A 145 -15.14 -2.06 6.45
C ASN A 145 -14.13 -2.47 5.36
N HIS A 146 -14.63 -2.92 4.20
CA HIS A 146 -13.80 -3.30 3.05
C HIS A 146 -13.59 -2.13 2.09
N MET A 147 -14.51 -1.16 2.05
CA MET A 147 -14.36 0.02 1.23
C MET A 147 -13.41 1.00 1.92
N ALA A 148 -12.30 1.36 1.26
CA ALA A 148 -11.44 2.42 1.79
C ALA A 148 -12.08 3.79 1.49
N VAL A 149 -13.02 4.22 2.32
CA VAL A 149 -13.66 5.54 2.22
C VAL A 149 -12.79 6.56 2.94
N GLY A 150 -11.63 6.88 2.36
CA GLY A 150 -10.64 7.78 2.95
C GLY A 150 -10.01 7.21 4.23
N ILE A 151 -8.69 7.21 4.33
CA ILE A 151 -8.04 6.88 5.60
C ILE A 151 -8.22 8.07 6.54
N VAL A 152 -9.12 7.96 7.50
CA VAL A 152 -9.06 8.77 8.71
C VAL A 152 -7.89 8.21 9.53
N LEU A 153 -6.71 8.82 9.41
CA LEU A 153 -5.47 8.39 10.08
C LEU A 153 -5.61 8.23 11.62
N LYS A 154 -6.70 8.71 12.21
CA LYS A 154 -7.02 8.62 13.65
C LYS A 154 -7.37 7.21 14.12
N ASP A 155 -7.73 6.31 13.21
CA ASP A 155 -8.11 4.92 13.55
C ASP A 155 -6.96 3.92 13.33
N ILE A 156 -5.78 4.41 12.92
CA ILE A 156 -4.57 3.59 12.83
C ILE A 156 -4.04 3.40 14.26
N PRO A 157 -3.67 2.17 14.69
CA PRO A 157 -3.21 1.88 16.07
C PRO A 157 -1.83 2.46 16.41
N PHE A 158 -1.35 3.40 15.61
CA PHE A 158 -0.12 4.13 15.85
C PHE A 158 -0.53 5.55 16.24
N ASP A 159 -0.12 6.01 17.43
CA ASP A 159 -0.15 7.43 17.76
C ASP A 159 0.84 8.16 16.82
N ILE A 160 0.32 8.62 15.66
CA ILE A 160 1.04 9.34 14.56
C ILE A 160 0.75 10.84 14.62
#